data_AF-A0AAV6JC79-F1
#
_entry.id   AF-A0AAV6JC79-F1
#
_cell.length_a   1.000
_cell.length_b   1.000
_cell.length_c   1.000
_cell.angle_alpha   90.00
_cell.angle_beta   90.00
_cell.angle_gamma   90.00
#
_symmetry.space_group_name_H-M   'P 1'
#
loop_
_entity.id
_entity.type
_entity.pdbx_description
1 polymer ?
#
loop_
_entity_poly.entity_id
_entity_poly.type
_entity_poly.pdbx_seq_one_letter_code
_entity_poly.pdbx_strand_id
1 'polypeptide(L)'
;MFLSYNRIILQSEGPRPMIVSRSLAGFTLNIIDTPGIVEGGFVNYQVLQLIKRFLLNKTIDVLLYVDRLDGEDNLDQQVVRVITESFGKEIWQRGLVVLTHAQLSPPDGLSYEDFFSRRSEALLKVFRRGARIMNTEMEDYSLPVVLVENSGRCNKNDCDDKIVPNGTAWIPNLVKTVADVVSNGSEGILVDKMLIERPNPYQRGKFLIPIILAVQVSF
;
A
#
# COMPACT_ATOMS: atom_id res chain seq x y z
N MET A 1 -8.03 -1.68 -7.11
CA MET A 1 -7.50 -2.29 -5.88
C MET A 1 -6.08 -2.78 -6.15
N PHE A 2 -5.08 -2.08 -5.60
CA PHE A 2 -3.67 -2.48 -5.62
C PHE A 2 -3.34 -3.28 -4.38
N LEU A 3 -2.55 -4.33 -4.48
CA LEU A 3 -1.99 -5.03 -3.31
C LEU A 3 -0.47 -4.90 -3.38
N SER A 4 0.14 -4.17 -2.44
CA SER A 4 1.59 -4.13 -2.26
C SER A 4 1.99 -5.10 -1.15
N TYR A 5 2.58 -6.25 -1.49
CA TYR A 5 2.83 -7.37 -0.58
C TYR A 5 4.21 -7.35 0.10
N ASN A 6 4.25 -7.68 1.41
CA ASN A 6 5.41 -8.23 2.11
C ASN A 6 5.04 -9.60 2.73
N ARG A 7 5.54 -10.70 2.12
CA ARG A 7 5.64 -12.10 2.62
C ARG A 7 4.35 -12.83 3.11
N ILE A 8 3.68 -13.58 2.21
CA ILE A 8 3.65 -15.07 2.09
C ILE A 8 2.53 -15.55 1.13
N ILE A 9 2.98 -16.06 -0.04
CA ILE A 9 2.52 -17.16 -0.91
C ILE A 9 1.00 -17.39 -1.13
N LEU A 10 0.48 -16.80 -2.21
CA LEU A 10 -0.02 -17.60 -3.34
C LEU A 10 0.94 -17.35 -4.51
N GLN A 11 1.39 -18.41 -5.17
CA GLN A 11 2.39 -18.37 -6.25
C GLN A 11 2.12 -17.27 -7.29
N SER A 12 2.89 -16.19 -7.20
CA SER A 12 3.15 -15.24 -8.28
C SER A 12 4.41 -14.44 -7.90
N GLU A 13 5.56 -15.11 -7.77
CA GLU A 13 6.85 -14.45 -8.07
C GLU A 13 6.98 -14.30 -9.60
N GLY A 14 5.96 -13.73 -10.23
CA GLY A 14 6.05 -13.25 -11.59
C GLY A 14 6.73 -11.88 -11.54
N PRO A 15 7.71 -11.58 -12.41
CA PRO A 15 8.38 -10.26 -12.42
C PRO A 15 7.46 -9.13 -12.91
N ARG A 16 6.15 -9.34 -13.01
CA ARG A 16 5.22 -8.47 -13.73
C ARG A 16 3.89 -8.34 -12.97
N PRO A 17 3.28 -7.14 -12.97
CA PRO A 17 1.93 -6.97 -12.49
C PRO A 17 0.93 -7.83 -13.26
N MET A 18 -0.12 -8.29 -12.57
CA MET A 18 -1.21 -9.06 -13.14
C MET A 18 -2.55 -8.43 -12.79
N ILE A 19 -3.53 -8.56 -13.69
CA ILE A 19 -4.90 -8.12 -13.44
C ILE A 19 -5.82 -9.34 -13.39
N VAL A 20 -6.63 -9.40 -12.35
CA VAL A 20 -7.72 -10.37 -12.21
C VAL A 20 -9.04 -9.60 -12.29
N SER A 21 -9.85 -9.94 -13.28
CA SER A 21 -11.16 -9.33 -13.50
C SER A 21 -12.26 -10.35 -13.20
N ARG A 22 -13.31 -9.90 -12.50
CA ARG A 22 -14.54 -10.68 -12.25
C ARG A 22 -15.74 -9.78 -12.46
N SER A 23 -16.75 -10.28 -13.16
CA SER A 23 -17.98 -9.54 -13.42
C SER A 23 -19.18 -10.30 -12.86
N LEU A 24 -20.06 -9.58 -12.17
CA LEU A 24 -21.30 -10.11 -11.59
C LEU A 24 -22.37 -9.01 -11.63
N ALA A 25 -23.57 -9.33 -12.11
CA ALA A 25 -24.73 -8.42 -12.11
C ALA A 25 -24.43 -7.02 -12.70
N GLY A 26 -23.63 -6.94 -13.77
CA GLY A 26 -23.25 -5.67 -14.41
C GLY A 26 -22.12 -4.90 -13.70
N PHE A 27 -21.69 -5.35 -12.52
CA PHE A 27 -20.51 -4.83 -11.83
C PHE A 27 -19.26 -5.60 -12.25
N THR A 28 -18.14 -4.90 -12.47
CA THR A 28 -16.85 -5.52 -12.77
C THR A 28 -15.81 -5.11 -11.74
N LEU A 29 -15.27 -6.10 -11.02
CA LEU A 29 -14.17 -5.95 -10.09
C LEU A 29 -12.85 -6.24 -10.81
N ASN A 30 -11.94 -5.27 -10.74
CA ASN A 30 -10.56 -5.41 -11.23
C ASN A 30 -9.58 -5.30 -10.06
N ILE A 31 -8.80 -6.37 -9.83
CA ILE A 31 -7.73 -6.39 -8.83
C ILE A 31 -6.41 -6.46 -9.57
N ILE A 32 -5.51 -5.54 -9.28
CA ILE A 32 -4.16 -5.52 -9.84
C ILE A 32 -3.21 -5.99 -8.75
N ASP A 33 -2.68 -7.19 -8.96
CA ASP A 33 -1.62 -7.74 -8.14
C ASP A 33 -0.27 -7.24 -8.65
N THR A 34 0.62 -6.86 -7.73
CA THR A 34 1.91 -6.25 -8.07
C THR A 34 3.05 -6.99 -7.39
N PRO A 35 4.21 -7.14 -8.06
CA PRO A 35 5.40 -7.64 -7.38
C PRO A 35 5.81 -6.72 -6.23
N GLY A 36 6.43 -7.30 -5.20
CA GLY A 36 6.98 -6.54 -4.08
C GLY A 36 7.97 -5.48 -4.57
N ILE A 37 7.82 -4.25 -4.07
CA ILE A 37 8.70 -3.12 -4.43
C ILE A 37 9.96 -3.04 -3.58
N VAL A 38 10.12 -3.91 -2.58
CA VAL A 38 11.30 -4.01 -1.73
C VAL A 38 12.04 -5.30 -2.04
N GLU A 39 13.33 -5.19 -2.34
CA GLU A 39 14.22 -6.31 -2.64
C GLU A 39 15.58 -6.07 -1.97
N GLY A 40 16.10 -7.06 -1.24
CA GLY A 40 17.42 -6.97 -0.61
C GLY A 40 17.60 -5.82 0.39
N GLY A 41 16.50 -5.30 0.98
CA GLY A 41 16.54 -4.16 1.90
C GLY A 41 16.50 -2.78 1.23
N PHE A 42 16.20 -2.71 -0.07
CA PHE A 42 16.09 -1.46 -0.82
C PHE A 42 14.83 -1.43 -1.68
N VAL A 43 14.37 -0.23 -2.03
CA VAL A 43 13.26 -0.06 -2.97
C VAL A 43 13.73 -0.36 -4.40
N ASN A 44 13.12 -1.35 -5.05
CA ASN A 44 13.34 -1.70 -6.43
C ASN A 44 12.55 -0.76 -7.37
N TYR A 45 13.23 0.31 -7.82
CA TYR A 45 12.64 1.27 -8.76
C TYR A 45 12.30 0.68 -10.12
N GLN A 46 12.94 -0.42 -10.56
CA GLN A 46 12.59 -1.06 -11.83
C GLN A 46 11.20 -1.70 -11.75
N VAL A 47 10.91 -2.40 -10.66
CA VAL A 47 9.56 -2.96 -10.38
C VAL A 47 8.52 -1.84 -10.34
N LEU A 48 8.82 -0.73 -9.66
CA LEU A 48 7.94 0.43 -9.64
C LEU A 48 7.65 0.98 -11.05
N GLN A 49 8.66 1.09 -11.92
CA GLN A 49 8.45 1.52 -13.31
C GLN A 49 7.61 0.52 -14.11
N LEU A 50 7.76 -0.78 -13.86
CA LEU A 50 6.90 -1.81 -14.46
C LEU A 50 5.44 -1.64 -14.02
N ILE A 51 5.21 -1.37 -12.72
CA ILE A 51 3.87 -1.07 -12.19
C ILE A 51 3.31 0.19 -12.87
N LYS A 52 4.03 1.31 -12.87
CA LYS A 52 3.59 2.56 -13.52
C LYS A 52 3.18 2.34 -14.98
N ARG A 53 4.01 1.63 -15.76
CA ARG A 53 3.72 1.31 -17.17
C ARG A 53 2.50 0.42 -17.31
N PHE A 54 2.34 -0.59 -16.45
CA PHE A 54 1.17 -1.46 -16.45
C PHE A 54 -0.12 -0.69 -16.18
N LEU A 55 -0.03 0.36 -15.36
CA LEU A 55 -1.16 1.21 -15.00
C LEU A 55 -1.48 2.32 -15.97
N LEU A 56 -0.64 2.57 -16.97
CA LEU A 56 -0.89 3.60 -17.95
C LEU A 56 -2.30 3.45 -18.57
N ASN A 57 -3.03 4.56 -18.60
CA ASN A 57 -4.42 4.70 -19.03
C ASN A 57 -5.44 3.94 -18.17
N LYS A 58 -5.12 3.61 -16.92
CA LYS A 58 -6.05 3.03 -15.94
C LYS A 58 -6.33 4.01 -14.81
N THR A 59 -7.53 3.91 -14.25
CA THR A 59 -7.91 4.64 -13.04
C THR A 59 -7.71 3.76 -11.82
N ILE A 60 -7.10 4.32 -10.79
CA ILE A 60 -6.95 3.70 -9.47
C ILE A 60 -8.11 4.17 -8.59
N ASP A 61 -9.10 3.29 -8.38
CA ASP A 61 -10.21 3.60 -7.48
C ASP A 61 -9.82 3.40 -6.01
N VAL A 62 -8.98 2.40 -5.73
CA VAL A 62 -8.52 2.04 -4.38
C VAL A 62 -7.11 1.46 -4.40
N LEU A 63 -6.27 1.89 -3.45
CA LEU A 63 -4.97 1.33 -3.12
C LEU A 63 -5.06 0.52 -1.80
N LEU A 64 -4.68 -0.76 -1.82
CA LEU A 64 -4.40 -1.51 -0.60
C LEU A 64 -2.89 -1.53 -0.36
N TYR A 65 -2.50 -0.89 0.72
CA TYR A 65 -1.17 -1.07 1.26
C TYR A 65 -1.18 -2.30 2.15
N VAL A 66 -0.52 -3.39 1.75
CA VAL A 66 -0.53 -4.64 2.50
C VAL A 66 0.74 -4.74 3.33
N ASP A 67 0.57 -5.01 4.61
CA ASP A 67 1.66 -5.28 5.51
C ASP A 67 1.30 -6.45 6.42
N ARG A 68 2.26 -6.91 7.21
CA ARG A 68 2.06 -7.91 8.24
C ARG A 68 1.76 -7.24 9.56
N LEU A 69 0.84 -7.84 10.31
CA LEU A 69 0.56 -7.42 11.68
C LEU A 69 1.79 -7.62 12.59
N ASP A 70 2.58 -8.68 12.36
CA ASP A 70 3.88 -8.95 12.98
C ASP A 70 5.09 -8.40 12.19
N GLY A 71 4.88 -7.42 11.32
CA GLY A 71 5.94 -6.79 10.53
C GLY A 71 6.84 -5.86 11.35
N GLU A 72 8.09 -5.69 10.91
CA GLU A 72 9.06 -4.74 11.47
C GLU A 72 9.20 -3.48 10.58
N ASP A 73 9.38 -2.31 11.22
CA ASP A 73 9.33 -0.96 10.62
C ASP A 73 10.60 -0.50 9.87
N ASN A 74 11.25 -1.35 9.07
CA ASN A 74 12.59 -1.00 8.57
C ASN A 74 12.61 -0.16 7.27
N LEU A 75 11.57 -0.21 6.43
CA LEU A 75 11.56 0.49 5.11
C LEU A 75 10.24 1.16 4.73
N ASP A 76 9.21 1.07 5.58
CA ASP A 76 7.85 1.49 5.27
C ASP A 76 7.79 2.98 4.87
N GLN A 77 8.57 3.84 5.52
CA GLN A 77 8.60 5.27 5.18
C GLN A 77 9.15 5.53 3.78
N GLN A 78 10.16 4.78 3.33
CA GLN A 78 10.71 4.92 1.99
C GLN A 78 9.71 4.42 0.94
N VAL A 79 9.01 3.33 1.25
CA VAL A 79 7.97 2.77 0.38
C VAL A 79 6.82 3.75 0.19
N VAL A 80 6.22 4.25 1.28
CA VAL A 80 5.13 5.24 1.23
C VAL A 80 5.56 6.45 0.42
N ARG A 81 6.78 6.93 0.66
CA ARG A 81 7.33 8.06 -0.06
C ARG A 81 7.40 7.82 -1.57
N VAL A 82 7.93 6.67 -1.98
CA VAL A 82 8.10 6.34 -3.41
C VAL A 82 6.75 6.16 -4.11
N ILE A 83 5.75 5.60 -3.42
CA ILE A 83 4.36 5.54 -3.91
C ILE A 83 3.80 6.96 -4.09
N THR A 84 3.98 7.82 -3.09
CA THR A 84 3.54 9.22 -3.12
C THR A 84 4.18 9.99 -4.27
N GLU A 85 5.49 9.84 -4.46
CA GLU A 85 6.23 10.47 -5.56
C GLU A 85 5.80 9.94 -6.94
N SER A 86 5.28 8.71 -7.00
CA SER A 86 4.88 8.07 -8.26
C SER A 86 3.45 8.35 -8.69
N PHE A 87 2.53 8.45 -7.73
CA PHE A 87 1.09 8.53 -8.00
C PHE A 87 0.41 9.79 -7.45
N GLY A 88 1.16 10.67 -6.78
CA GLY A 88 0.60 11.81 -6.07
C GLY A 88 0.21 11.44 -4.64
N LYS A 89 -0.05 12.48 -3.84
CA LYS A 89 -0.45 12.33 -2.44
C LYS A 89 -1.90 11.91 -2.31
N GLU A 90 -2.72 12.31 -3.27
CA GLU A 90 -4.14 12.05 -3.40
C GLU A 90 -4.44 10.53 -3.40
N ILE A 91 -3.46 9.67 -3.74
CA ILE A 91 -3.63 8.20 -3.70
C ILE A 91 -3.96 7.69 -2.30
N TRP A 92 -3.55 8.42 -1.27
CA TRP A 92 -3.82 8.06 0.11
C TRP A 92 -5.26 8.40 0.54
N GLN A 93 -5.98 9.29 -0.17
CA GLN A 93 -7.43 9.48 0.02
C GLN A 93 -8.22 8.26 -0.50
N ARG A 94 -7.61 7.48 -1.38
CA ARG A 94 -8.11 6.22 -1.93
C ARG A 94 -7.41 5.01 -1.33
N GLY A 95 -6.67 5.18 -0.24
CA GLY A 95 -5.85 4.14 0.37
C GLY A 95 -6.55 3.46 1.54
N LEU A 96 -6.21 2.21 1.79
CA LEU A 96 -6.37 1.56 3.09
C LEU A 96 -5.19 0.65 3.41
N VAL A 97 -4.94 0.46 4.69
CA VAL A 97 -3.91 -0.44 5.20
C VAL A 97 -4.53 -1.80 5.47
N VAL A 98 -3.93 -2.86 4.95
CA VAL A 98 -4.36 -4.24 5.14
C VAL A 98 -3.27 -4.98 5.91
N LEU A 99 -3.57 -5.35 7.15
CA LEU A 99 -2.66 -6.09 8.03
C LEU A 99 -2.97 -7.58 7.97
N THR A 100 -2.11 -8.31 7.28
CA THR A 100 -2.17 -9.78 7.16
C THR A 100 -1.62 -10.48 8.41
N HIS A 101 -1.82 -11.81 8.49
CA HIS A 101 -1.47 -12.64 9.64
C HIS A 101 -2.23 -12.25 10.90
N ALA A 102 -3.48 -11.81 10.74
CA ALA A 102 -4.29 -11.34 11.85
C ALA A 102 -4.55 -12.41 12.92
N GLN A 103 -4.39 -13.72 12.64
CA GLN A 103 -4.58 -14.77 13.65
C GLN A 103 -3.31 -15.15 14.44
N LEU A 104 -2.34 -14.24 14.51
CA LEU A 104 -1.16 -14.43 15.36
C LEU A 104 -1.50 -14.32 16.85
N SER A 105 -0.61 -14.88 17.68
CA SER A 105 -0.59 -14.63 19.12
C SER A 105 0.44 -13.53 19.41
N PRO A 106 0.04 -12.37 19.99
CA PRO A 106 0.97 -11.30 20.30
C PRO A 106 2.11 -11.75 21.21
N PRO A 107 3.34 -11.24 21.01
CA PRO A 107 4.46 -11.52 21.90
C PRO A 107 4.29 -10.82 23.26
N ASP A 108 5.11 -11.22 24.23
CA ASP A 108 5.29 -10.53 25.52
C ASP A 108 4.03 -10.38 26.39
N GLY A 109 3.02 -11.23 26.15
CA GLY A 109 1.76 -11.21 26.91
C GLY A 109 0.90 -9.97 26.64
N LEU A 110 1.16 -9.23 25.56
CA LEU A 110 0.32 -8.11 25.14
C LEU A 110 -1.08 -8.61 24.77
N SER A 111 -2.10 -7.79 25.07
CA SER A 111 -3.43 -8.03 24.52
C SER A 111 -3.41 -7.87 23.00
N TYR A 112 -4.30 -8.59 22.31
CA TYR A 112 -4.41 -8.48 20.85
C TYR A 112 -4.74 -7.05 20.40
N GLU A 113 -5.64 -6.38 21.13
CA GLU A 113 -6.04 -5.00 20.85
C GLU A 113 -4.89 -4.01 21.03
N ASP A 114 -4.06 -4.18 22.07
CA ASP A 114 -2.88 -3.31 22.27
C ASP A 114 -1.84 -3.53 21.17
N PHE A 115 -1.61 -4.79 20.78
CA PHE A 115 -0.67 -5.13 19.72
C PHE A 115 -1.11 -4.55 18.37
N PHE A 116 -2.39 -4.73 18.03
CA PHE A 116 -2.99 -4.17 16.83
C PHE A 116 -2.97 -2.64 16.83
N SER A 117 -3.33 -2.00 17.94
CA SER A 117 -3.34 -0.55 18.07
C SER A 117 -1.93 0.04 17.89
N ARG A 118 -0.91 -0.56 18.54
CA ARG A 118 0.49 -0.12 18.41
C ARG A 118 1.00 -0.25 16.97
N ARG A 119 0.78 -1.39 16.31
CA ARG A 119 1.20 -1.59 14.91
C ARG A 119 0.50 -0.61 13.97
N SER A 120 -0.81 -0.44 14.14
CA SER A 120 -1.62 0.48 13.33
C SER A 120 -1.17 1.92 13.48
N GLU A 121 -0.97 2.40 14.72
CA GLU A 121 -0.48 3.75 14.98
C GLU A 121 0.94 3.99 14.44
N ALA A 122 1.82 3.00 14.55
CA ALA A 122 3.18 3.07 14.01
C ALA A 122 3.15 3.26 12.50
N LEU A 123 2.39 2.44 11.78
CA LEU A 123 2.20 2.57 10.34
C LEU A 123 1.57 3.90 9.97
N LEU A 124 0.50 4.34 10.63
CA LEU A 124 -0.13 5.62 10.34
C LEU A 124 0.83 6.81 10.54
N LYS A 125 1.74 6.75 11.52
CA LYS A 125 2.83 7.74 11.67
C LYS A 125 3.80 7.68 10.49
N VAL A 126 4.14 6.49 10.00
CA VAL A 126 4.95 6.29 8.80
C VAL A 126 4.27 6.88 7.57
N PHE A 127 2.97 6.64 7.37
CA PHE A 127 2.20 7.21 6.26
C PHE A 127 2.25 8.73 6.27
N ARG A 128 1.96 9.35 7.42
CA ARG A 128 1.99 10.82 7.56
C ARG A 128 3.35 11.39 7.15
N ARG A 129 4.45 10.78 7.62
CA ARG A 129 5.81 11.21 7.32
C ARG A 129 6.20 10.96 5.86
N GLY A 130 5.96 9.75 5.35
CA GLY A 130 6.33 9.34 4.00
C GLY A 130 5.55 10.09 2.92
N ALA A 131 4.25 10.29 3.14
CA ALA A 131 3.34 10.98 2.22
C ALA A 131 3.36 12.51 2.36
N ARG A 132 4.08 13.05 3.35
CA ARG A 132 4.16 14.49 3.65
C ARG A 132 2.76 15.10 3.87
N ILE A 133 1.94 14.41 4.66
CA ILE A 133 0.62 14.90 5.08
C ILE A 133 0.82 15.91 6.22
N MET A 134 0.31 17.13 6.06
CA MET A 134 0.34 18.14 7.11
C MET A 134 -0.77 17.88 8.13
N ASN A 135 -0.60 18.38 9.35
CA ASN A 135 -1.60 18.21 10.41
C ASN A 135 -2.98 18.78 10.04
N THR A 136 -3.00 19.84 9.23
CA THR A 136 -4.24 20.49 8.75
C THR A 136 -5.02 19.66 7.75
N GLU A 137 -4.41 18.63 7.15
CA GLU A 137 -5.02 17.79 6.12
C GLU A 137 -5.40 16.40 6.68
N MET A 138 -5.30 16.19 7.99
CA MET A 138 -5.41 14.85 8.57
C MET A 138 -6.77 14.19 8.37
N GLU A 139 -7.85 14.97 8.35
CA GLU A 139 -9.20 14.47 8.11
C GLU A 139 -9.34 13.93 6.68
N ASP A 140 -8.76 14.64 5.70
CA ASP A 140 -8.81 14.29 4.28
C ASP A 140 -7.99 13.04 3.91
N TYR A 141 -7.01 12.68 4.74
CA TYR A 141 -6.09 11.53 4.52
C TYR A 141 -6.22 10.46 5.61
N SER A 142 -7.43 10.25 6.11
CA SER A 142 -7.71 9.15 7.04
C SER A 142 -7.61 7.79 6.33
N LEU A 143 -6.61 7.00 6.72
CA LEU A 143 -6.35 5.66 6.19
C LEU A 143 -6.98 4.61 7.11
N PRO A 144 -8.07 3.93 6.69
CA PRO A 144 -8.61 2.84 7.49
C PRO A 144 -7.63 1.66 7.51
N VAL A 145 -7.60 0.94 8.63
CA VAL A 145 -6.76 -0.24 8.84
C VAL A 145 -7.66 -1.47 8.99
N VAL A 146 -7.41 -2.49 8.18
CA VAL A 146 -8.22 -3.72 8.13
C VAL A 146 -7.34 -4.93 8.41
N LEU A 147 -7.81 -5.82 9.27
CA LEU A 147 -7.16 -7.11 9.57
C LEU A 147 -7.58 -8.18 8.56
N VAL A 148 -6.63 -8.99 8.09
CA VAL A 148 -6.86 -10.08 7.12
C VAL A 148 -6.10 -11.34 7.54
N GLU A 149 -6.74 -12.50 7.39
CA GLU A 149 -6.11 -13.80 7.61
C GLU A 149 -6.32 -14.74 6.42
N ASN A 150 -5.29 -14.86 5.58
CA ASN A 150 -5.33 -15.64 4.35
C ASN A 150 -5.17 -17.15 4.58
N SER A 151 -4.68 -17.57 5.74
CA SER A 151 -4.47 -18.98 6.05
C SER A 151 -5.74 -19.81 5.81
N GLY A 152 -5.56 -21.01 5.25
CA GLY A 152 -6.63 -22.01 5.18
C GLY A 152 -7.09 -22.49 6.56
N ARG A 153 -6.29 -22.22 7.61
CA ARG A 153 -6.57 -22.54 9.02
C ARG A 153 -7.15 -21.36 9.80
N CYS A 154 -7.57 -20.30 9.10
CA CYS A 154 -8.29 -19.19 9.74
C CYS A 154 -9.53 -19.73 10.46
N ASN A 155 -9.72 -19.27 11.70
CA ASN A 155 -10.87 -19.59 12.52
C ASN A 155 -12.14 -19.10 11.82
N LYS A 156 -13.24 -19.78 12.10
CA LYS A 156 -14.54 -19.45 11.53
C LYS A 156 -15.59 -19.26 12.61
N ASN A 157 -16.58 -18.42 12.32
CA ASN A 157 -17.78 -18.30 13.14
C ASN A 157 -18.80 -19.42 12.81
N ASP A 158 -19.96 -19.41 13.47
CA ASP A 158 -21.04 -20.37 13.25
C ASP A 158 -21.64 -20.30 11.83
N CYS A 159 -21.39 -19.22 11.09
CA CYS A 159 -21.80 -19.02 9.69
C CYS A 159 -20.75 -19.51 8.68
N ASP A 160 -19.66 -20.16 9.12
CA ASP A 160 -18.51 -20.57 8.30
C ASP A 160 -17.71 -19.39 7.70
N ASP A 161 -17.92 -18.16 8.16
CA ASP A 161 -17.12 -17.00 7.76
C ASP A 161 -15.76 -17.01 8.46
N LYS A 162 -14.70 -16.69 7.71
CA LYS A 162 -13.37 -16.48 8.29
C LYS A 162 -13.34 -15.25 9.21
N ILE A 163 -12.96 -15.45 10.47
CA ILE A 163 -12.90 -14.41 11.49
C ILE A 163 -11.46 -14.16 11.97
N VAL A 164 -11.19 -12.92 12.35
CA VAL A 164 -9.96 -12.52 13.05
C VAL A 164 -10.20 -12.49 14.57
N PRO A 165 -9.15 -12.40 15.42
CA PRO A 165 -9.28 -12.58 16.88
C PRO A 165 -10.29 -11.68 17.60
N ASN A 166 -10.62 -10.50 17.05
CA ASN A 166 -11.66 -9.63 17.60
C ASN A 166 -13.10 -10.04 17.19
N GLY A 167 -13.28 -11.19 16.55
CA GLY A 167 -14.57 -11.73 16.10
C GLY A 167 -15.05 -11.20 14.75
N THR A 168 -14.34 -10.28 14.12
CA THR A 168 -14.75 -9.69 12.84
C THR A 168 -14.62 -10.68 11.68
N ALA A 169 -15.68 -10.88 10.92
CA ALA A 169 -15.62 -11.56 9.62
C ALA A 169 -14.86 -10.68 8.62
N TRP A 170 -13.61 -11.05 8.31
CA TRP A 170 -12.69 -10.10 7.68
C TRP A 170 -12.95 -9.89 6.19
N ILE A 171 -13.47 -10.89 5.46
CA ILE A 171 -13.77 -10.74 4.03
C ILE A 171 -14.90 -9.70 3.82
N PRO A 172 -16.08 -9.83 4.46
CA PRO A 172 -17.11 -8.80 4.37
C PRO A 172 -16.61 -7.42 4.84
N ASN A 173 -15.84 -7.38 5.92
CA ASN A 173 -15.30 -6.13 6.45
C ASN A 173 -14.36 -5.44 5.45
N LEU A 174 -13.44 -6.18 4.82
CA LEU A 174 -12.54 -5.64 3.80
C LEU A 174 -13.32 -5.08 2.60
N VAL A 175 -14.31 -5.83 2.09
CA VAL A 175 -15.13 -5.39 0.96
C VAL A 175 -15.93 -4.14 1.32
N LYS A 176 -16.50 -4.09 2.53
CA LYS A 176 -17.20 -2.91 3.04
C LYS A 176 -16.29 -1.69 3.12
N THR A 177 -15.11 -1.81 3.73
CA THR A 177 -14.15 -0.70 3.84
C THR A 177 -13.71 -0.20 2.47
N VAL A 178 -13.53 -1.09 1.51
CA VAL A 178 -13.22 -0.73 0.12
C VAL A 178 -14.35 0.08 -0.51
N ALA A 179 -15.60 -0.35 -0.33
CA ALA A 179 -16.75 0.41 -0.81
C ALA A 179 -16.83 1.80 -0.15
N ASP A 180 -16.60 1.88 1.17
CA ASP A 180 -16.60 3.14 1.91
C ASP A 180 -15.52 4.11 1.37
N VAL A 181 -14.30 3.62 1.09
CA VAL A 181 -13.20 4.41 0.50
C VAL A 181 -13.53 4.86 -0.93
N VAL A 182 -14.19 4.02 -1.75
CA VAL A 182 -14.64 4.42 -3.09
C VAL A 182 -15.72 5.51 -3.01
N SER A 183 -16.57 5.47 -1.99
CA SER A 183 -17.69 6.40 -1.82
C SER A 183 -17.38 7.64 -0.97
N ASN A 184 -16.12 7.86 -0.58
CA ASN A 184 -15.73 8.97 0.32
C ASN A 184 -15.68 10.37 -0.32
N GLY A 185 -16.10 10.51 -1.60
CA GLY A 185 -16.16 11.78 -2.31
C GLY A 185 -14.86 12.23 -2.99
N SER A 186 -13.72 11.57 -2.74
CA SER A 186 -12.51 11.78 -3.55
C SER A 186 -12.67 11.17 -4.95
N GLU A 187 -11.79 11.51 -5.90
CA GLU A 187 -11.81 10.98 -7.26
C GLU A 187 -10.80 9.83 -7.43
N GLY A 188 -11.05 8.94 -8.40
CA GLY A 188 -10.08 7.91 -8.76
C GLY A 188 -8.87 8.52 -9.48
N ILE A 189 -7.70 7.90 -9.35
CA ILE A 189 -6.46 8.45 -9.94
C ILE A 189 -6.24 7.88 -11.32
N LEU A 190 -6.44 8.70 -12.35
CA LEU A 190 -6.07 8.36 -13.71
C LEU A 190 -4.53 8.37 -13.84
N VAL A 191 -3.96 7.22 -14.15
CA VAL A 191 -2.53 7.11 -14.44
C VAL A 191 -2.29 7.42 -15.90
N ASP A 192 -2.00 8.68 -16.20
CA ASP A 192 -1.65 9.15 -17.53
C ASP A 192 -0.13 9.28 -17.73
N LYS A 193 0.29 9.67 -18.94
CA LYS A 193 1.72 9.87 -19.23
C LYS A 193 2.32 11.00 -18.39
N MET A 194 1.56 12.07 -18.10
CA MET A 194 2.04 13.20 -17.31
C MET A 194 2.37 12.80 -15.86
N LEU A 195 1.55 11.95 -15.25
CA LEU A 195 1.78 11.38 -13.93
C LEU A 195 3.01 10.46 -13.93
N ILE A 196 3.21 9.68 -15.01
CA ILE A 196 4.35 8.78 -15.11
C ILE A 196 5.67 9.55 -15.32
N GLU A 197 5.64 10.56 -16.19
CA GLU A 197 6.80 11.36 -16.62
C GLU A 197 7.10 12.56 -15.70
N ARG A 198 6.30 12.77 -14.64
CA ARG A 198 6.54 13.81 -13.64
C ARG A 198 8.01 13.76 -13.20
N PRO A 199 8.77 14.87 -13.34
CA PRO A 199 10.18 14.89 -13.02
C PRO A 199 10.38 14.48 -11.57
N ASN A 200 11.22 13.47 -11.33
CA ASN A 200 11.59 13.09 -9.98
C ASN A 200 12.23 14.33 -9.31
N PRO A 201 11.70 14.84 -8.18
CA PRO A 201 12.29 15.98 -7.49
C PRO A 201 13.76 15.74 -7.10
N TYR A 202 14.21 14.49 -6.99
CA TYR A 202 15.62 14.13 -6.80
C TYR A 202 16.52 14.19 -8.03
N GLN A 203 15.96 14.35 -9.22
CA GLN A 203 16.74 14.68 -10.42
C GLN A 203 16.95 16.19 -10.58
N ARG A 204 16.14 17.04 -9.90
CA ARG A 204 16.41 18.48 -9.83
C ARG A 204 17.71 18.69 -9.03
N GLY A 205 18.77 19.06 -9.73
CA GLY A 205 20.10 19.31 -9.14
C GLY A 205 21.17 18.29 -9.55
N LYS A 206 20.82 17.12 -10.12
CA LYS A 206 21.84 16.20 -10.66
C LYS A 206 22.60 16.78 -11.85
N PHE A 207 22.00 17.74 -12.57
CA PHE A 207 22.70 18.51 -13.61
C PHE A 207 23.85 19.38 -13.06
N LEU A 208 23.87 19.68 -11.75
CA LEU A 208 24.95 20.41 -11.11
C LEU A 208 26.11 19.51 -10.68
N ILE A 209 25.93 18.19 -10.64
CA ILE A 209 26.98 17.23 -10.24
C ILE A 209 28.24 17.35 -11.13
N PRO A 210 28.13 17.41 -12.48
CA PRO A 210 29.30 17.65 -13.33
C PRO A 210 29.98 19.00 -13.04
N ILE A 211 29.20 20.03 -12.72
CA ILE A 211 29.71 21.39 -12.44
C ILE A 211 30.46 21.41 -11.10
N ILE A 212 29.92 20.77 -10.07
CA ILE A 212 30.56 20.66 -8.74
C ILE A 212 31.86 19.83 -8.84
N LEU A 213 31.85 18.73 -9.58
CA LEU A 213 33.05 17.92 -9.82
C LEU A 213 34.13 18.69 -10.61
N ALA A 214 33.74 19.47 -11.62
CA ALA A 214 34.68 20.29 -12.39
C ALA A 214 35.34 21.38 -11.52
N VAL A 215 34.59 21.98 -10.59
CA VAL A 215 35.12 22.95 -9.62
C VAL A 215 36.10 22.29 -8.64
N GLN A 216 35.83 21.06 -8.17
CA GLN A 216 36.73 20.33 -7.27
C GLN A 216 38.05 19.90 -7.91
N VAL A 217 38.10 19.71 -9.24
CA VAL A 217 39.32 19.33 -9.98
C VAL A 217 40.14 20.57 -10.38
N SER A 218 39.58 21.77 -10.21
CA SER A 218 40.22 23.05 -10.59
C SER A 218 40.92 23.76 -9.41
N PHE A 219 41.14 23.06 -8.29
CA PHE A 219 41.94 23.51 -7.14
C PHE A 219 43.07 22.53 -6.84
#